data_AF-A0A6S6QRH7-F1
#
_entry.id   AF-A0A6S6QRH7-F1
#
_cell.length_a   1.000
_cell.length_b   1.000
_cell.length_c   1.000
_cell.angle_alpha   90.00
_cell.angle_beta   90.00
_cell.angle_gamma   90.00
#
_symmetry.space_group_name_H-M   'P 1'
#
loop_
_entity.id
_entity.type
_entity.pdbx_description
1 polymer ?
#
loop_
_entity_poly.entity_id
_entity_poly.type
_entity_poly.pdbx_seq_one_letter_code
_entity_poly.pdbx_strand_id
1 'polypeptide(L)'
;MGKQKERALELSELARSILVHTGVATYCDDHNYLRWEDDKSAERYAYSLGAHIVKRRQFRCDPADLKKAIRTEINGLLETCPDCPDC
;
A
#
# COMPACT_ATOMS: atom_id res chain seq x y z
N MET A 1 -0.52 -19.37 16.89
CA MET A 1 0.25 -18.37 16.09
C MET A 1 -0.66 -17.46 15.23
N GLY A 2 -1.92 -17.18 15.59
CA GLY A 2 -2.91 -16.69 14.61
C GLY A 2 -3.86 -15.60 15.10
N LYS A 3 -3.34 -14.35 15.23
CA LYS A 3 -4.13 -13.10 15.24
C LYS A 3 -3.25 -11.91 14.80
N GLN A 4 -1.98 -11.91 15.22
CA GLN A 4 -1.03 -10.86 14.83
C GLN A 4 -0.62 -10.94 13.36
N LYS A 5 -0.44 -12.15 12.80
CA LYS A 5 -0.09 -12.35 11.39
C LYS A 5 -1.23 -11.94 10.44
N GLU A 6 -2.47 -12.30 10.77
CA GLU A 6 -3.65 -11.92 10.00
C GLU A 6 -3.83 -10.40 9.97
N ARG A 7 -3.68 -9.74 11.13
CA ARG A 7 -3.77 -8.28 11.21
C ARG A 7 -2.68 -7.57 10.39
N ALA A 8 -1.48 -8.13 10.34
CA ALA A 8 -0.40 -7.58 9.51
C ALA A 8 -0.70 -7.73 8.02
N LEU A 9 -1.32 -8.85 7.63
CA LEU A 9 -1.74 -9.10 6.25
C LEU A 9 -2.84 -8.12 5.83
N GLU A 10 -3.89 -7.95 6.65
CA GLU A 10 -4.99 -7.01 6.37
C GLU A 10 -4.49 -5.56 6.23
N LEU A 11 -3.51 -5.16 7.04
CA LEU A 11 -2.88 -3.84 6.95
C LEU A 11 -2.07 -3.66 5.67
N SER A 12 -1.35 -4.71 5.24
CA SER A 12 -0.59 -4.71 3.99
C SER A 12 -1.55 -4.63 2.79
N GLU A 13 -2.62 -5.44 2.76
CA GLU A 13 -3.62 -5.39 1.70
C GLU A 13 -4.32 -4.02 1.60
N LEU A 14 -4.68 -3.43 2.74
CA LEU A 14 -5.25 -2.09 2.79
C LEU A 14 -4.27 -1.05 2.28
N ALA A 15 -3.00 -1.12 2.69
CA ALA A 15 -1.95 -0.22 2.23
C ALA A 15 -1.76 -0.31 0.71
N ARG A 16 -1.70 -1.52 0.15
CA ARG A 16 -1.62 -1.74 -1.31
C ARG A 16 -2.80 -1.15 -2.06
N SER A 17 -4.02 -1.39 -1.56
CA SER A 17 -5.24 -0.84 -2.14
C SER A 17 -5.23 0.69 -2.18
N ILE A 18 -4.75 1.33 -1.10
CA ILE A 18 -4.59 2.78 -1.03
C ILE A 18 -3.59 3.26 -2.07
N LEU A 19 -2.41 2.64 -2.14
CA LEU A 19 -1.36 3.03 -3.08
C LEU A 19 -1.87 3.01 -4.53
N VAL A 20 -2.62 1.97 -4.89
CA VAL A 20 -3.22 1.82 -6.22
C VAL A 20 -4.30 2.85 -6.49
N HIS A 21 -5.22 3.08 -5.54
CA HIS A 21 -6.24 4.11 -5.69
C HIS A 21 -5.67 5.52 -5.81
N THR A 22 -4.52 5.76 -5.19
CA THR A 22 -3.84 7.07 -5.24
C THR A 22 -2.89 7.24 -6.43
N GLY A 23 -2.70 6.19 -7.24
CA GLY A 23 -1.74 6.22 -8.36
C GLY A 23 -0.28 6.23 -7.91
N VAL A 24 0.02 5.95 -6.64
CA VAL A 24 1.41 5.75 -6.16
C VAL A 24 1.98 4.46 -6.73
N ALA A 25 1.10 3.47 -6.91
CA ALA A 25 1.49 2.22 -7.48
C ALA A 25 0.45 1.69 -8.48
N THR A 26 0.90 0.91 -9.44
CA THR A 26 0.04 0.18 -10.37
C THR A 26 0.27 -1.31 -10.22
N TYR A 27 -0.78 -2.11 -10.40
CA TYR A 27 -0.64 -3.56 -10.46
C TYR A 27 -0.04 -3.96 -11.81
N CYS A 28 0.93 -4.87 -11.78
CA CYS A 28 1.19 -5.77 -12.89
C CYS A 28 0.10 -6.85 -12.81
N ASP A 29 -0.85 -6.81 -13.75
CA ASP A 29 -2.00 -7.72 -13.81
C ASP A 29 -1.61 -9.20 -13.79
N ASP A 30 -0.46 -9.55 -14.36
CA ASP A 30 0.02 -10.94 -14.46
C ASP A 30 0.67 -11.47 -13.16
N HIS A 31 1.24 -10.60 -12.33
CA HIS A 31 2.10 -11.01 -11.21
C HIS A 31 1.67 -10.51 -9.83
N ASN A 32 0.53 -9.81 -9.72
CA ASN A 32 0.08 -9.18 -8.47
C ASN A 32 1.19 -8.32 -7.83
N TYR A 33 1.95 -7.66 -8.69
CA TYR A 33 3.15 -6.89 -8.35
C TYR A 33 2.81 -5.40 -8.40
N LEU A 34 3.37 -4.58 -7.50
CA LEU A 34 3.14 -3.14 -7.48
C LEU A 34 4.37 -2.38 -8.00
N ARG A 35 4.19 -1.56 -9.04
CA ARG A 35 5.23 -0.69 -9.59
C ARG A 35 5.11 0.72 -9.00
N TRP A 36 6.22 1.37 -8.66
CA TRP A 36 6.23 2.76 -8.20
C TRP A 36 6.13 3.75 -9.37
N GLU A 37 5.24 4.73 -9.26
CA GLU A 37 5.24 5.92 -10.12
C GLU A 37 5.94 7.06 -9.36
N ASP A 38 6.95 7.71 -9.95
CA ASP A 38 7.81 8.74 -9.33
C ASP A 38 7.05 10.07 -9.10
N ASP A 39 6.00 10.02 -8.28
CA ASP A 39 5.24 11.19 -7.86
C ASP A 39 5.18 11.28 -6.34
N LYS A 40 6.09 12.09 -5.77
CA LYS A 40 6.12 12.43 -4.34
C LYS A 40 4.82 13.05 -3.83
N SER A 41 3.99 13.60 -4.71
CA SER A 41 2.66 14.13 -4.39
C SER A 41 1.68 12.98 -4.13
N ALA A 42 1.77 11.90 -4.89
CA ALA A 42 0.95 10.71 -4.73
C ALA A 42 1.22 10.04 -3.36
N GLU A 43 2.47 9.99 -2.88
CA GLU A 43 2.79 9.44 -1.55
C GLU A 43 2.08 10.23 -0.42
N ARG A 44 2.14 11.56 -0.47
CA ARG A 44 1.44 12.42 0.51
C ARG A 44 -0.07 12.21 0.46
N TYR A 45 -0.60 12.00 -0.73
CA TYR A 45 -2.02 11.72 -0.94
C TYR A 45 -2.41 10.35 -0.37
N ALA A 46 -1.60 9.30 -0.57
CA ALA A 46 -1.80 7.97 0.01
C ALA A 46 -1.88 8.01 1.55
N TYR A 47 -0.98 8.73 2.21
CA TYR A 47 -1.06 8.89 3.68
C TYR A 47 -2.34 9.61 4.11
N SER A 48 -2.74 10.64 3.37
CA SER A 48 -3.93 11.44 3.69
C SER A 48 -5.21 10.62 3.51
N LEU A 49 -5.28 9.83 2.43
CA LEU A 49 -6.38 8.90 2.17
C LEU A 49 -6.44 7.79 3.21
N GLY A 50 -5.31 7.18 3.56
CA GLY A 50 -5.23 6.14 4.58
C GLY A 50 -5.72 6.62 5.95
N ALA A 51 -5.28 7.81 6.38
CA ALA A 51 -5.77 8.43 7.62
C ALA A 51 -7.30 8.67 7.57
N HIS A 52 -7.82 9.08 6.41
CA HIS A 52 -9.25 9.29 6.21
C HIS A 52 -10.05 7.99 6.29
N ILE A 53 -9.54 6.90 5.72
CA ILE A 53 -10.18 5.57 5.74
C ILE A 53 -10.24 5.03 7.17
N VAL A 54 -9.13 5.10 7.93
CA VAL A 54 -9.10 4.65 9.33
C VAL A 54 -10.12 5.42 10.16
N LYS A 55 -10.16 6.75 10.01
CA LYS A 55 -11.08 7.62 10.73
C LYS A 55 -12.56 7.39 10.36
N ARG A 56 -12.87 7.16 9.09
CA ARG A 56 -14.27 7.00 8.61
C ARG A 56 -14.83 5.60 8.78
N ARG A 57 -14.03 4.56 8.54
CA ARG A 57 -14.51 3.17 8.55
C ARG A 57 -14.38 2.48 9.91
N GLN A 58 -13.98 3.21 10.95
CA GLN A 58 -13.68 2.65 12.28
C GLN A 58 -12.80 1.39 12.17
N PHE A 59 -11.86 1.41 11.24
CA PHE A 59 -10.90 0.33 11.14
C PHE A 59 -10.20 0.23 12.49
N ARG A 60 -10.20 -0.96 13.11
CA ARG A 60 -9.57 -1.20 14.42
C ARG A 60 -8.04 -1.17 14.35
N CYS A 61 -7.46 -0.53 13.34
CA CYS A 61 -6.03 -0.33 13.23
C CYS A 61 -5.64 1.07 13.66
N ASP A 62 -4.48 1.19 14.28
CA ASP A 62 -3.94 2.49 14.61
C ASP A 62 -3.51 3.22 13.31
N PRO A 63 -3.81 4.52 13.15
CA PRO A 63 -3.34 5.27 11.98
C PRO A 63 -1.82 5.19 11.79
N ALA A 64 -1.04 5.07 12.87
CA ALA A 64 0.41 4.91 12.78
C ALA A 64 0.81 3.54 12.21
N ASP A 65 0.07 2.48 12.54
CA ASP A 65 0.28 1.14 11.98
C ASP A 65 0.01 1.14 10.47
N LEU A 66 -1.09 1.76 10.03
CA LEU A 66 -1.40 1.87 8.60
C LEU A 66 -0.36 2.72 7.87
N LYS A 67 0.06 3.85 8.46
CA LYS A 67 1.13 4.68 7.88
C LYS A 67 2.43 3.90 7.71
N LYS A 68 2.79 3.07 8.70
CA LYS A 68 3.95 2.19 8.63
C LYS A 68 3.79 1.16 7.52
N ALA A 69 2.62 0.53 7.40
CA ALA A 69 2.33 -0.42 6.33
C ALA A 69 2.45 0.23 4.93
N ILE A 70 1.84 1.40 4.72
CA ILE A 70 1.97 2.18 3.47
C ILE A 70 3.44 2.43 3.13
N ARG A 71 4.24 2.89 4.11
CA ARG A 71 5.66 3.14 3.90
C ARG A 71 6.45 1.86 3.59
N THR A 72 6.13 0.75 4.25
CA THR A 72 6.74 -0.55 3.98
C THR A 72 6.43 -1.01 2.56
N GLU A 73 5.18 -0.91 2.12
CA GLU A 73 4.81 -1.24 0.75
C GLU A 73 5.53 -0.33 -0.24
N ILE A 74 5.55 1.00 -0.06
CA ILE A 74 6.29 1.95 -0.92
C ILE A 74 7.77 1.57 -1.04
N ASN A 75 8.45 1.29 0.07
CA ASN A 75 9.86 0.88 0.05
C ASN A 75 10.09 -0.49 -0.59
N GLY A 76 9.05 -1.34 -0.65
CA GLY A 76 9.09 -2.65 -1.31
C GLY A 76 8.69 -2.59 -2.79
N LEU A 77 8.15 -1.47 -3.26
CA LEU A 77 7.92 -1.24 -4.68
C LEU A 77 9.27 -1.18 -5.39
N LEU A 78 9.42 -1.96 -6.44
CA LEU A 78 10.49 -1.78 -7.39
C LEU A 78 9.95 -0.95 -8.55
N GLU A 79 10.86 -0.26 -9.23
CA GLU A 79 10.55 0.54 -10.42
C GLU A 79 10.06 -0.32 -11.59
N THR A 80 10.34 -1.63 -11.55
CA THR A 80 9.97 -2.63 -12.56
C THR A 80 9.62 -3.97 -11.89
N CYS A 81 8.67 -4.70 -12.47
CA CYS A 81 8.33 -6.04 -12.00
C CYS A 81 9.51 -7.00 -12.29
N PRO A 82 10.06 -7.70 -11.28
CA PRO A 82 11.23 -8.56 -11.49
C PRO A 82 10.91 -9.78 -12.38
N ASP A 83 9.67 -10.26 -12.36
CA ASP A 83 9.17 -11.35 -13.21
C ASP A 83 8.61 -10.85 -14.56
N CYS A 84 8.60 -9.54 -14.77
CA CYS A 84 8.03 -8.87 -15.94
C CYS A 84 8.87 -7.63 -16.33
N PRO A 85 10.10 -7.83 -16.83
CA PRO A 85 11.05 -6.73 -17.11
C PRO A 85 10.59 -5.77 -18.23
N ASP A 86 9.61 -6.17 -19.04
CA ASP A 86 9.06 -5.40 -20.17
C ASP A 86 7.72 -4.68 -19.85
N CYS A 87 7.30 -4.64 -18.59
CA CYS A 87 6.09 -3.93 -18.13
C CYS A 87 6.32 -2.44 -17.78
#